data_AF-L8IC98-F1
#
_entry.id   AF-L8IC98-F1
#
_cell.length_a   1.000
_cell.length_b   1.000
_cell.length_c   1.000
_cell.angle_alpha   90.00
_cell.angle_beta   90.00
_cell.angle_gamma   90.00
#
_symmetry.space_group_name_H-M   'P 1'
#
loop_
_entity.id
_entity.type
_entity.pdbx_description
1 polymer ?
#
loop_
_entity_poly.entity_id
_entity_poly.type
_entity_poly.pdbx_seq_one_letter_code
_entity_poly.pdbx_strand_id
1 'polypeptide(L)'
;LDLFRRPLDTNPSNGPFQFWVPKHIFRHTVQDLLPYKIKHDQETLEHLKVFDKTKQMIISVQICVSEATSRFACLGYLTYESGWKYQVVTNTLEKKKYEAKNHYRKK
;
A
#
# COMPACT_ATOMS: atom_id res chain seq x y z
N LEU A 1 14.00 0.07 -10.31
CA LEU A 1 13.13 1.08 -9.65
C LEU A 1 13.87 2.41 -9.61
N ASP A 2 13.65 3.26 -10.61
CA ASP A 2 14.35 4.55 -10.77
C ASP A 2 13.87 5.64 -9.79
N LEU A 3 12.88 5.33 -8.94
CA LEU A 3 12.32 6.22 -7.93
C LEU A 3 13.35 6.64 -6.87
N PHE A 4 14.34 5.77 -6.59
CA PHE A 4 15.36 5.98 -5.56
C PHE A 4 16.43 7.01 -5.94
N ARG A 5 16.51 7.38 -7.22
CA ARG A 5 17.62 8.15 -7.79
C ARG A 5 17.33 9.63 -7.99
N ARG A 6 16.21 10.14 -7.47
CA ARG A 6 15.80 11.55 -7.68
C ARG A 6 15.73 12.37 -6.38
N PRO A 7 16.82 12.47 -5.59
CA PRO A 7 16.91 13.53 -4.59
C PRO A 7 16.98 14.89 -5.29
N LEU A 8 16.51 15.94 -4.61
CA LEU A 8 16.73 17.31 -5.06
C LEU A 8 18.19 17.69 -4.77
N ASP A 9 18.90 18.26 -5.75
CA ASP A 9 20.34 18.56 -5.65
C ASP A 9 20.68 19.58 -4.55
N THR A 10 19.80 20.55 -4.29
CA THR A 10 20.03 21.60 -3.30
C THR A 10 19.74 21.15 -1.87
N ASN A 11 18.52 20.69 -1.62
CA ASN A 11 18.10 20.16 -0.33
C ASN A 11 17.22 18.92 -0.51
N PRO A 12 17.75 17.72 -0.23
CA PRO A 12 16.99 16.47 -0.34
C PRO A 12 15.70 16.45 0.49
N SER A 13 15.64 17.20 1.60
CA SER A 13 14.45 17.26 2.45
C SER A 13 13.23 17.91 1.80
N ASN A 14 13.45 18.80 0.82
CA ASN A 14 12.37 19.44 0.06
C ASN A 14 12.02 18.66 -1.22
N GLY A 15 12.70 17.53 -1.47
CA GLY A 15 12.51 16.71 -2.64
C GLY A 15 11.33 15.73 -2.53
N PRO A 16 11.16 14.89 -3.56
CA PRO A 16 10.14 13.84 -3.56
C PRO A 16 10.32 12.89 -2.36
N PHE A 17 9.27 12.71 -1.57
CA PHE A 17 9.33 11.81 -0.41
C PHE A 17 9.13 10.35 -0.83
N GLN A 18 10.07 9.49 -0.42
CA GLN A 18 10.01 8.06 -0.72
C GLN A 18 9.33 7.32 0.43
N PHE A 19 8.13 6.79 0.15
CA PHE A 19 7.40 5.97 1.10
C PHE A 19 7.82 4.50 1.01
N TRP A 20 8.17 3.92 2.15
CA TRP A 20 8.56 2.50 2.27
C TRP A 20 7.40 1.60 2.70
N VAL A 21 6.28 2.18 3.12
CA VAL A 21 5.16 1.44 3.70
C VAL A 21 4.10 1.18 2.62
N PRO A 22 3.59 -0.06 2.48
CA PRO A 22 2.59 -0.43 1.46
C PRO A 22 1.39 0.52 1.38
N LYS A 23 0.76 0.85 2.53
CA LYS A 23 -0.39 1.78 2.56
C LYS A 23 -0.10 3.17 1.99
N HIS A 24 1.12 3.68 2.19
CA HIS A 24 1.48 5.01 1.71
C HIS A 24 1.84 4.97 0.23
N ILE A 25 2.46 3.89 -0.25
CA ILE A 25 2.69 3.67 -1.68
C ILE A 25 1.35 3.63 -2.41
N PHE A 26 0.38 2.87 -1.89
CA PHE A 26 -0.97 2.82 -2.47
C PHE A 26 -1.65 4.20 -2.49
N ARG A 27 -1.62 4.94 -1.37
CA ARG A 27 -2.18 6.29 -1.32
C ARG A 27 -1.49 7.25 -2.28
N HIS A 28 -0.16 7.16 -2.42
CA HIS A 28 0.61 7.98 -3.34
C HIS A 28 0.25 7.66 -4.80
N THR A 29 0.14 6.39 -5.16
CA THR A 29 -0.31 5.99 -6.51
C THR A 29 -1.72 6.49 -6.82
N VAL A 30 -2.64 6.48 -5.85
CA VAL A 30 -4.00 7.04 -6.05
C VAL A 30 -3.95 8.56 -6.18
N GLN A 31 -3.11 9.22 -5.40
CA GLN A 31 -2.89 10.66 -5.49
C GLN A 31 -2.31 11.07 -6.85
N ASP A 32 -1.42 10.29 -7.45
CA ASP A 32 -0.85 10.57 -8.78
C ASP A 32 -1.88 10.39 -9.90
N LEU A 33 -2.92 9.57 -9.70
CA LEU A 33 -4.02 9.39 -10.64
C LEU A 33 -5.06 10.53 -10.58
N LEU A 34 -5.07 11.32 -9.50
CA LEU A 34 -6.03 12.39 -9.26
C LEU A 34 -5.37 13.77 -9.40
N PRO A 35 -6.07 14.79 -9.92
CA PRO A 35 -5.61 16.18 -9.87
C PRO A 35 -5.76 16.78 -8.46
N TYR A 36 -5.02 16.23 -7.50
CA TYR A 36 -5.11 16.53 -6.06
C TYR A 36 -4.80 17.98 -5.65
N LYS A 37 -4.39 18.83 -6.60
CA LYS A 37 -4.23 20.27 -6.35
C LYS A 37 -5.59 20.99 -6.30
N ILE A 38 -6.65 20.37 -6.81
CA ILE A 38 -8.02 20.88 -6.78
C ILE A 38 -8.66 20.52 -5.43
N LYS A 39 -9.39 21.47 -4.82
CA LYS A 39 -10.02 21.30 -3.49
C LYS A 39 -10.91 20.06 -3.38
N HIS A 40 -11.73 19.81 -4.40
CA HIS A 40 -12.61 18.64 -4.47
C HIS A 40 -11.86 17.30 -4.35
N ASP A 41 -10.70 17.20 -5.00
CA ASP A 41 -9.92 15.96 -4.98
C ASP A 41 -9.08 15.84 -3.71
N GLN A 42 -8.77 16.97 -3.06
CA GLN A 42 -8.22 16.96 -1.70
C GLN A 42 -9.23 16.37 -0.72
N GLU A 43 -10.50 16.82 -0.77
CA GLU A 43 -11.58 16.26 0.05
C GLU A 43 -11.76 14.76 -0.22
N THR A 44 -11.69 14.35 -1.48
CA THR A 44 -11.73 12.93 -1.88
C THR A 44 -10.58 12.12 -1.27
N LEU A 45 -9.36 12.65 -1.30
CA LEU A 45 -8.18 11.99 -0.71
C LEU A 45 -8.20 11.97 0.83
N GLU A 46 -8.89 12.92 1.47
CA GLU A 46 -9.11 12.92 2.92
C GLU A 46 -10.12 11.85 3.34
N HIS A 47 -11.13 11.59 2.50
CA HIS A 47 -12.07 10.48 2.69
C HIS A 47 -11.41 9.10 2.48
N LEU A 48 -10.33 9.01 1.69
CA LEU A 48 -9.61 7.77 1.45
C LEU A 48 -8.81 7.31 2.69
N LYS A 49 -9.33 6.30 3.38
CA LYS A 49 -8.62 5.63 4.50
C LYS A 49 -8.03 4.30 4.06
N VAL A 50 -6.69 4.25 3.99
CA VAL A 50 -5.94 3.03 3.65
C VAL A 50 -5.44 2.37 4.94
N PHE A 51 -5.72 1.08 5.09
CA PHE A 51 -5.40 0.32 6.31
C PHE A 51 -4.50 -0.88 6.03
N ASP A 52 -3.51 -1.11 6.91
CA ASP A 52 -2.78 -2.39 6.97
C ASP A 52 -3.41 -3.39 7.97
N LYS A 53 -4.27 -2.92 8.90
CA LYS A 53 -4.64 -3.65 10.13
C LYS A 53 -6.12 -3.94 10.38
N THR A 54 -7.08 -3.34 9.69
CA THR A 54 -8.52 -3.44 10.07
C THR A 54 -9.32 -4.38 9.14
N LYS A 55 -10.64 -4.51 9.40
CA LYS A 55 -11.61 -5.22 8.54
C LYS A 55 -11.50 -4.69 7.11
N GLN A 56 -11.17 -5.57 6.18
CA GLN A 56 -11.08 -5.23 4.77
C GLN A 56 -12.48 -4.98 4.20
N MET A 57 -12.70 -3.80 3.63
CA MET A 57 -13.58 -3.70 2.47
C MET A 57 -12.70 -4.06 1.28
N ILE A 58 -13.03 -5.18 0.62
CA ILE A 58 -12.35 -5.59 -0.61
C ILE A 58 -12.83 -4.61 -1.68
N ILE A 59 -11.94 -3.72 -2.14
CA ILE A 59 -12.16 -3.00 -3.39
C ILE A 59 -12.09 -4.08 -4.48
N SER A 60 -13.24 -4.42 -5.07
CA SER A 60 -13.40 -5.51 -6.05
C SER A 60 -12.80 -5.20 -7.42
N VAL A 61 -12.24 -4.01 -7.59
CA VAL A 61 -11.76 -3.51 -8.88
C VAL A 61 -10.30 -3.95 -9.03
N GLN A 62 -10.09 -4.97 -9.85
CA GLN A 62 -8.79 -5.54 -10.27
C GLN A 62 -8.14 -6.55 -9.31
N ILE A 63 -8.71 -7.75 -9.26
CA ILE A 63 -7.88 -8.95 -9.23
C ILE A 63 -7.03 -8.86 -10.52
N CYS A 64 -5.75 -8.54 -10.40
CA CYS A 64 -4.78 -8.73 -11.48
C CYS A 64 -4.68 -10.23 -11.76
N VAL A 65 -5.67 -10.80 -12.44
CA VAL A 65 -5.49 -12.06 -13.16
C VAL A 65 -4.68 -11.67 -14.39
N SER A 66 -3.38 -11.44 -14.18
CA SER A 66 -2.46 -11.55 -15.29
C SER A 66 -2.59 -12.98 -15.85
N GLU A 67 -2.31 -13.17 -17.12
CA GLU A 67 -2.23 -14.51 -17.70
C GLU A 67 -1.44 -15.46 -16.78
N ALA A 68 -1.84 -16.73 -16.71
CA ALA A 68 -1.32 -17.69 -15.73
C ALA A 68 0.22 -17.85 -15.75
N THR A 69 0.87 -17.42 -16.83
CA THR A 69 2.32 -17.46 -17.06
C THR A 69 3.06 -16.18 -16.67
N SER A 70 2.33 -15.08 -16.42
CA SER A 70 2.94 -13.78 -16.15
C SER A 70 3.44 -13.68 -14.70
N ARG A 71 4.61 -13.06 -14.53
CA ARG A 71 5.22 -12.87 -13.21
C ARG A 71 4.59 -11.65 -12.54
N PHE A 72 3.97 -11.86 -11.39
CA PHE A 72 3.50 -10.78 -10.52
C PHE A 72 4.42 -10.62 -9.31
N ALA A 73 4.51 -9.39 -8.79
CA ALA A 73 5.25 -9.08 -7.58
C ALA A 73 4.28 -8.67 -6.47
N CYS A 74 4.45 -9.25 -5.28
CA CYS A 74 3.69 -8.85 -4.11
C CYS A 74 4.26 -7.56 -3.52
N LEU A 75 3.42 -6.52 -3.36
CA LEU A 75 3.84 -5.24 -2.79
C LEU A 75 4.43 -5.37 -1.37
N GLY A 76 3.91 -6.30 -0.56
CA GLY A 76 4.44 -6.58 0.78
C GLY A 76 5.87 -7.15 0.78
N TYR A 77 6.27 -7.87 -0.28
CA TYR A 77 7.62 -8.38 -0.44
C TYR A 77 8.57 -7.28 -0.94
N LEU A 78 8.12 -6.52 -1.95
CA LEU A 78 8.90 -5.41 -2.52
C LEU A 78 9.26 -4.34 -1.48
N THR A 79 8.30 -4.01 -0.62
CA THR A 79 8.49 -3.01 0.44
C THR A 79 9.41 -3.49 1.54
N TYR A 80 9.42 -4.78 1.84
CA TYR A 80 10.36 -5.37 2.78
C TYR A 80 11.81 -5.23 2.28
N GLU A 81 12.08 -5.61 1.03
CA GLU A 81 13.40 -5.42 0.40
C GLU A 81 13.84 -3.95 0.40
N SER A 82 12.87 -3.05 0.23
CA SER A 82 13.10 -1.61 0.19
C SER A 82 13.32 -0.98 1.58
N GLY A 83 13.16 -1.73 2.68
CA GLY A 83 13.46 -1.25 4.05
C GLY A 83 12.27 -1.16 5.01
N TRP A 84 11.11 -1.75 4.67
CA TRP A 84 9.96 -1.79 5.58
C TRP A 84 10.11 -2.83 6.69
N LYS A 85 10.35 -2.37 7.91
CA LYS A 85 10.66 -3.23 9.08
C LYS A 85 9.47 -3.99 9.67
N TYR A 86 8.23 -3.54 9.43
CA TYR A 86 7.04 -4.05 10.14
C TYR A 86 6.40 -5.29 9.50
N GLN A 87 7.01 -5.89 8.47
CA GLN A 87 6.46 -7.06 7.79
C GLN A 87 6.21 -8.24 8.76
N VAL A 88 7.18 -8.55 9.63
CA VAL A 88 7.07 -9.65 10.60
C VAL A 88 5.89 -9.44 11.55
N VAL A 89 5.73 -8.23 12.07
CA VAL A 89 4.63 -7.88 12.98
C VAL A 89 3.29 -8.03 12.28
N THR A 90 3.17 -7.54 11.05
CA THR A 90 1.95 -7.66 10.26
C THR A 90 1.57 -9.13 10.02
N ASN A 91 2.53 -9.97 9.64
CA ASN A 91 2.31 -11.41 9.42
C ASN A 91 1.78 -12.12 10.68
N THR A 92 2.30 -11.79 11.86
CA THR A 92 1.80 -12.38 13.12
C THR A 92 0.36 -11.96 13.43
N LEU A 93 0.00 -10.71 13.11
CA LEU A 93 -1.35 -10.20 13.31
C LEU A 93 -2.36 -10.76 12.29
N GLU A 94 -1.93 -10.99 11.05
CA GLU A 94 -2.75 -11.61 10.02
C GLU A 94 -3.06 -13.08 10.34
N LYS A 95 -2.09 -13.84 10.87
CA LYS A 95 -2.33 -15.21 11.34
C LYS A 95 -3.44 -15.26 12.40
N LYS A 96 -3.41 -14.35 13.38
CA LYS A 96 -4.45 -14.23 14.41
C LYS A 96 -5.84 -13.94 13.83
N LYS A 97 -5.92 -13.10 12.79
CA LYS A 97 -7.19 -12.83 12.08
C LYS A 97 -7.72 -14.06 11.36
N TYR A 98 -6.84 -14.83 10.70
CA TYR A 98 -7.22 -16.05 10.01
C TYR A 98 -7.78 -17.10 10.96
N GLU A 99 -7.13 -17.28 12.12
CA GLU A 99 -7.62 -18.15 13.20
C GLU A 99 -8.99 -17.70 13.71
N ALA A 100 -9.17 -16.40 13.97
CA ALA A 100 -10.46 -15.84 14.36
C ALA A 100 -11.55 -16.09 13.30
N LYS A 101 -11.25 -15.87 12.01
CA LYS A 101 -12.18 -16.14 10.89
C LYS A 101 -12.58 -17.62 10.83
N ASN A 102 -11.63 -18.53 11.01
CA ASN A 102 -11.91 -19.96 11.05
C ASN A 102 -12.77 -20.35 12.25
N HIS A 103 -12.56 -19.75 13.42
CA HIS A 103 -13.41 -19.93 14.59
C HIS A 103 -14.85 -19.47 14.31
N TYR A 104 -15.04 -18.27 13.77
CA TYR A 104 -16.37 -17.77 13.39
C TYR A 104 -17.07 -18.64 12.34
N ARG A 105 -16.34 -19.28 11.42
CA ARG A 105 -16.93 -20.14 10.39
C ARG A 105 -17.33 -21.54 10.91
N LYS A 106 -16.72 -21.99 12.00
CA LYS A 106 -17.05 -23.27 12.65
C LYS A 106 -18.24 -23.15 13.62
N LYS A 107 -18.57 -21.92 14.04
CA LYS A 107 -19.73 -21.61 14.86
C LYS A 107 -20.94 -21.39 13.97
#